data_AF-A0AAV0YU73-F1
#
_entry.id   AF-A0AAV0YU73-F1
#
_cell.length_a   1.000
_cell.length_b   1.000
_cell.length_c   1.000
_cell.angle_alpha   90.00
_cell.angle_beta   90.00
_cell.angle_gamma   90.00
#
_symmetry.space_group_name_H-M   'P 1'
#
loop_
_entity.id
_entity.type
_entity.pdbx_description
1 polymer ?
#
loop_
_entity_poly.entity_id
_entity_poly.type
_entity_poly.pdbx_seq_one_letter_code
_entity_poly.pdbx_strand_id
1 'polypeptide(L)'
;MEANFGCCFFLLVLLVPFTCAGRAVMSTTTGSGDGSIQKLDVQKHLKNLNRPPVKSIKSPDGDIIDCVHVSHQPAFDHPDLKNHKIQMRPNFHPEGNTFGESKVSLNSKPITQLWHKSGRCSEGTIPIRRTKKDDILRASSVQSFGKKKLKSTPQPKPAKPLPDLFTQSGHQHAIAYVDGGNFYGAKATINVWDPKIQQPNEFSLSQIWILAGSFNQDLNSIEAGWQVSPDLYGDNNTRLFTYWTSDAYQATGCYNLLCSGFIQINNDIALGASISPLSNYGSSQYDISLLVWKDPKEGNWWMQFGNDHVLGYWPAPLFSYLTESASMIEWGGEVVNSESDGQHTSTQMGSGHFPDEGFGKASYFKNIQVVDGDNKLRAPKDLGTYTEKENCYNVKTGSAGDWGTYFYYGGPGRNPNCQ
;
A
#
# COMPACT_ATOMS: atom_id res chain seq x y z
N MET A 1 -5.54 -39.16 -61.56
CA MET A 1 -4.27 -39.71 -62.05
C MET A 1 -3.44 -38.54 -62.55
N GLU A 2 -2.58 -38.05 -61.67
CA GLU A 2 -1.53 -37.05 -61.89
C GLU A 2 -0.41 -37.66 -62.76
N ALA A 3 0.51 -36.96 -63.42
CA ALA A 3 0.76 -35.55 -63.75
C ALA A 3 1.93 -35.59 -64.76
N ASN A 4 2.09 -34.56 -65.62
CA ASN A 4 3.45 -34.18 -66.04
C ASN A 4 3.53 -32.75 -66.61
N PHE A 5 4.36 -31.97 -65.92
CA PHE A 5 5.35 -30.97 -66.37
C PHE A 5 5.25 -30.32 -67.76
N GLY A 6 5.39 -28.99 -67.77
CA GLY A 6 5.85 -28.24 -68.95
C GLY A 6 5.72 -26.72 -68.80
N CYS A 7 6.75 -26.07 -68.27
CA CYS A 7 6.89 -24.60 -68.24
C CYS A 7 7.76 -24.15 -69.44
N CYS A 8 7.25 -23.26 -70.30
CA CYS A 8 8.02 -22.42 -71.26
C CYS A 8 7.08 -21.28 -71.74
N PHE A 9 7.29 -20.03 -71.33
CA PHE A 9 8.19 -18.98 -71.88
C PHE A 9 7.54 -18.09 -72.95
N PHE A 10 7.88 -16.78 -72.86
CA PHE A 10 7.60 -15.63 -73.75
C PHE A 10 6.25 -14.89 -73.53
N LEU A 11 6.16 -13.55 -73.60
CA LEU A 11 6.95 -12.57 -74.37
C LEU A 11 6.79 -11.13 -73.78
N LEU A 12 7.85 -10.33 -73.93
CA LEU A 12 7.99 -8.90 -73.61
C LEU A 12 6.96 -7.98 -74.29
N VAL A 13 6.50 -6.91 -73.61
CA VAL A 13 6.02 -5.67 -74.27
C VAL A 13 6.45 -4.40 -73.48
N LEU A 14 7.45 -3.73 -74.04
CA LEU A 14 7.68 -2.27 -74.26
C LEU A 14 7.18 -1.19 -73.26
N LEU A 15 8.18 -0.60 -72.59
CA LEU A 15 8.51 0.84 -72.39
C LEU A 15 7.44 1.94 -72.55
N VAL A 16 7.23 2.71 -71.47
CA VAL A 16 6.87 4.14 -71.50
C VAL A 16 7.79 4.89 -70.52
N PRO A 17 8.47 5.98 -70.92
CA PRO A 17 9.45 6.67 -70.07
C PRO A 17 8.74 7.68 -69.15
N PHE A 18 9.03 7.63 -67.86
CA PHE A 18 8.80 8.76 -66.96
C PHE A 18 10.04 9.06 -66.14
N THR A 19 10.38 10.33 -66.14
CA THR A 19 11.62 10.96 -65.72
C THR A 19 11.83 10.96 -64.21
N CYS A 20 13.12 10.96 -63.83
CA CYS A 20 13.67 11.04 -62.48
C CYS A 20 13.00 12.05 -61.54
N ALA A 21 12.69 11.58 -60.32
CA ALA A 21 12.90 12.34 -59.10
C ALA A 21 13.20 11.36 -57.96
N GLY A 22 14.47 11.01 -57.77
CA GLY A 22 14.92 10.30 -56.58
C GLY A 22 14.70 11.18 -55.35
N ARG A 23 13.63 10.93 -54.58
CA ARG A 23 13.55 11.39 -53.20
C ARG A 23 14.43 10.48 -52.37
N ALA A 24 15.61 10.96 -52.03
CA ALA A 24 16.34 10.45 -50.88
C ALA A 24 15.43 10.58 -49.65
N VAL A 25 14.95 9.45 -49.14
CA VAL A 25 14.37 9.41 -47.80
C VAL A 25 15.56 9.56 -46.85
N MET A 26 15.82 10.80 -46.43
CA MET A 26 16.60 11.02 -45.22
C MET A 26 15.88 10.31 -44.09
N SER A 27 16.48 9.22 -43.61
CA SER A 27 16.17 8.69 -42.28
C SER A 27 16.52 9.80 -41.29
N THR A 28 15.52 10.56 -40.85
CA THR A 28 15.67 11.40 -39.67
C THR A 28 15.78 10.46 -38.48
N THR A 29 17.01 10.27 -38.00
CA THR A 29 17.31 9.77 -36.67
C THR A 29 16.63 10.64 -35.62
N THR A 30 15.40 10.30 -35.24
CA THR A 30 14.78 10.74 -33.99
C THR A 30 15.32 9.85 -32.87
N GLY A 31 16.51 10.16 -32.39
CA GLY A 31 17.17 9.39 -31.34
C GLY A 31 18.12 10.27 -30.54
N SER A 32 17.56 11.16 -29.70
CA SER A 32 18.31 11.93 -28.70
C SER A 32 17.44 12.83 -27.80
N GLY A 33 16.24 13.23 -28.25
CA GLY A 33 15.36 14.13 -27.48
C GLY A 33 14.66 13.48 -26.28
N ASP A 34 14.11 12.29 -26.46
CA ASP A 34 13.20 11.63 -25.51
C ASP A 34 13.88 11.26 -24.17
N GLY A 35 15.06 10.64 -24.24
CA GLY A 35 15.84 10.28 -23.04
C GLY A 35 16.37 11.48 -22.24
N SER A 36 16.55 12.65 -22.88
CA SER A 36 17.01 13.86 -22.21
C SER A 36 15.89 14.54 -21.39
N ILE A 37 14.68 14.56 -21.93
CA ILE A 37 13.48 15.11 -21.28
C ILE A 37 13.09 14.24 -20.08
N GLN A 38 13.03 12.91 -20.27
CA GLN A 38 12.73 11.98 -19.19
C GLN A 38 13.74 12.10 -18.03
N LYS A 39 15.04 12.29 -18.33
CA LYS A 39 16.07 12.49 -17.32
C LYS A 39 15.88 13.79 -16.53
N LEU A 40 15.47 14.88 -17.19
CA LEU A 40 15.18 16.16 -16.54
C LEU A 40 13.93 16.08 -15.66
N ASP A 41 12.87 15.43 -16.13
CA ASP A 41 11.63 15.24 -15.36
C ASP A 41 11.87 14.42 -14.10
N VAL A 42 12.63 13.32 -14.20
CA VAL A 42 13.02 12.51 -13.05
C VAL A 42 13.85 13.32 -12.06
N GLN A 43 14.82 14.12 -12.52
CA GLN A 43 15.62 14.97 -11.63
C GLN A 43 14.78 16.02 -10.90
N LYS A 44 13.86 16.68 -11.61
CA LYS A 44 12.93 17.66 -11.04
C LYS A 44 12.04 17.00 -9.99
N HIS A 45 11.49 15.82 -10.29
CA HIS A 45 10.64 15.09 -9.37
C HIS A 45 11.39 14.63 -8.11
N LEU A 46 12.61 14.10 -8.26
CA LEU A 46 13.47 13.75 -7.12
C LEU A 46 13.76 14.93 -6.20
N LYS A 47 13.98 16.12 -6.76
CA LYS A 47 14.23 17.33 -5.97
C LYS A 47 13.00 17.76 -5.17
N ASN A 48 11.80 17.48 -5.67
CA ASN A 48 10.56 17.76 -4.96
C ASN A 48 10.32 16.75 -3.82
N LEU A 49 10.57 15.46 -4.07
CA LEU A 49 10.39 14.39 -3.09
C LEU A 49 11.43 14.44 -1.96
N ASN A 50 12.71 14.56 -2.32
CA ASN A 50 13.82 14.48 -1.36
C ASN A 50 14.12 15.87 -0.79
N ARG A 51 13.60 16.12 0.41
CA ARG A 51 13.84 17.37 1.14
C ARG A 51 15.29 17.45 1.63
N PRO A 52 15.87 18.66 1.75
CA PRO A 52 17.20 18.84 2.33
C PRO A 52 17.26 18.27 3.76
N PRO A 53 18.08 17.22 4.00
CA PRO A 53 18.19 16.63 5.31
C PRO A 53 19.08 17.45 6.23
N VAL A 54 18.76 17.46 7.52
CA VAL A 54 19.68 17.88 8.59
C VAL A 54 20.76 16.81 8.80
N LYS A 55 20.40 15.54 8.63
CA LYS A 55 21.27 14.37 8.76
C LYS A 55 20.74 13.24 7.89
N SER A 56 21.64 12.46 7.29
CA SER A 56 21.30 11.22 6.59
C SER A 56 21.86 10.01 7.34
N ILE A 57 21.10 8.93 7.42
CA ILE A 57 21.47 7.68 8.08
C ILE A 57 21.42 6.56 7.04
N LYS A 58 22.54 5.86 6.85
CA LYS A 58 22.60 4.70 5.94
C LYS A 58 22.23 3.43 6.70
N SER A 59 21.11 2.82 6.32
CA SER A 59 20.60 1.58 6.89
C SER A 59 21.35 0.36 6.35
N PRO A 60 21.43 -0.76 7.11
CA PRO A 60 22.08 -2.00 6.64
C PRO A 60 21.47 -2.61 5.36
N ASP A 61 20.18 -2.39 5.10
CA ASP A 61 19.49 -2.82 3.86
C ASP A 61 19.77 -1.91 2.65
N GLY A 62 20.60 -0.88 2.80
CA GLY A 62 20.96 0.03 1.71
C GLY A 62 19.99 1.20 1.53
N ASP A 63 18.99 1.35 2.40
CA ASP A 63 18.21 2.57 2.49
C ASP A 63 19.01 3.73 3.06
N ILE A 64 18.60 4.94 2.68
CA ILE A 64 19.05 6.17 3.30
C ILE A 64 17.83 6.83 3.93
N ILE A 65 17.88 7.04 5.24
CA ILE A 65 16.87 7.77 6.00
C ILE A 65 17.36 9.19 6.22
N ASP A 66 16.62 10.14 5.67
CA ASP A 66 16.87 11.56 5.78
C ASP A 66 16.06 12.15 6.94
N CYS A 67 16.76 12.68 7.95
CA CYS A 67 16.16 13.42 9.03
C CYS A 67 15.88 14.84 8.54
N VAL A 68 14.62 15.14 8.26
CA VAL A 68 14.15 16.41 7.71
C VAL A 68 13.47 17.21 8.80
N HIS A 69 13.74 18.52 8.89
CA HIS A 69 13.07 19.37 9.87
C HIS A 69 11.55 19.27 9.70
N VAL A 70 10.81 19.15 10.80
CA VAL A 70 9.36 18.85 10.77
C VAL A 70 8.55 19.85 9.94
N SER A 71 8.97 21.12 9.86
CA SER A 71 8.32 22.17 9.06
C SER A 71 8.65 22.13 7.56
N HIS A 72 9.57 21.28 7.11
CA HIS A 72 10.00 21.19 5.71
C HIS A 72 9.51 19.90 5.03
N GLN A 73 8.64 19.14 5.69
CA GLN A 73 8.15 17.88 5.17
C GLN A 73 7.21 18.05 3.96
N PRO A 74 7.03 17.00 3.12
CA PRO A 74 6.21 17.04 1.92
C PRO A 74 4.77 17.53 2.11
N ALA A 75 4.18 17.34 3.29
CA ALA A 75 2.80 17.73 3.59
C ALA A 75 2.45 19.18 3.19
N PHE A 76 3.39 20.12 3.37
CA PHE A 76 3.11 21.55 3.19
C PHE A 76 3.15 22.03 1.74
N ASP A 77 3.46 21.15 0.78
CA ASP A 77 3.23 21.45 -0.64
C ASP A 77 1.74 21.41 -1.00
N HIS A 78 0.89 20.82 -0.15
CA HIS A 78 -0.56 20.83 -0.37
C HIS A 78 -1.10 22.27 -0.29
N PRO A 79 -1.90 22.74 -1.27
CA PRO A 79 -2.45 24.10 -1.27
C PRO A 79 -3.14 24.48 0.04
N ASP A 80 -3.94 23.57 0.59
CA ASP A 80 -4.71 23.79 1.83
C ASP A 80 -3.86 23.69 3.10
N LEU A 81 -2.61 23.21 3.01
CA LEU A 81 -1.74 23.00 4.18
C LEU A 81 -0.59 24.00 4.27
N LYS A 82 -0.45 24.95 3.34
CA LYS A 82 0.68 25.90 3.30
C LYS A 82 0.89 26.67 4.60
N ASN A 83 -0.19 27.04 5.27
CA ASN A 83 -0.18 27.80 6.54
C ASN A 83 -0.65 26.94 7.72
N HIS A 84 -0.64 25.61 7.58
CA HIS A 84 -1.12 24.70 8.60
C HIS A 84 -0.26 24.78 9.85
N LYS A 85 -0.88 25.01 11.02
CA LYS A 85 -0.18 24.94 12.31
C LYS A 85 -0.04 23.48 12.73
N ILE A 86 1.20 23.01 12.79
CA ILE A 86 1.51 21.63 13.19
C ILE A 86 0.99 21.36 14.60
N GLN A 87 0.20 20.29 14.74
CA GLN A 87 -0.20 19.76 16.05
C GLN A 87 0.83 18.69 16.44
N MET A 88 1.50 18.87 17.58
CA MET A 88 2.52 17.91 18.05
C MET A 88 1.93 16.76 18.88
N ARG A 89 0.64 16.81 19.19
CA ARG A 89 -0.09 15.74 19.88
C ARG A 89 -1.59 15.86 19.61
N PRO A 90 -2.34 14.75 19.64
CA PRO A 90 -3.80 14.77 19.64
C PRO A 90 -4.35 15.47 20.89
N ASN A 91 -5.54 16.03 20.78
CA ASN A 91 -6.26 16.57 21.94
C ASN A 91 -6.84 15.43 22.78
N PHE A 92 -7.34 14.38 22.12
CA PHE A 92 -7.93 13.22 22.76
C PHE A 92 -7.39 11.93 22.13
N HIS A 93 -7.01 11.00 22.99
CA HIS A 93 -6.69 9.62 22.63
C HIS A 93 -7.91 8.75 22.96
N PRO A 94 -8.27 7.75 22.15
CA PRO A 94 -9.41 6.88 22.45
C PRO A 94 -9.24 6.16 23.80
N GLU A 95 -10.32 6.10 24.57
CA GLU A 95 -10.38 5.37 25.83
C GLU A 95 -10.70 3.89 25.59
N GLY A 96 -10.12 2.99 26.37
CA GLY A 96 -10.49 1.57 26.35
C GLY A 96 -9.31 0.67 26.67
N ASN A 97 -9.63 -0.52 27.18
CA ASN A 97 -8.60 -1.51 27.48
C ASN A 97 -7.96 -2.00 26.18
N THR A 98 -6.64 -1.96 26.13
CA THR A 98 -5.86 -2.93 25.37
C THR A 98 -6.16 -4.29 25.97
N PHE A 99 -6.90 -5.14 25.25
CA PHE A 99 -6.98 -6.56 25.62
C PHE A 99 -5.55 -7.07 25.74
N GLY A 100 -5.28 -7.75 26.85
CA GLY A 100 -3.95 -8.02 27.33
C GLY A 100 -3.00 -8.33 26.19
N GLU A 101 -1.91 -7.57 26.10
CA GLU A 101 -0.74 -8.06 25.41
C GLU A 101 -0.51 -9.45 25.96
N SER A 102 -0.81 -10.46 25.15
CA SER A 102 -0.56 -11.83 25.53
C SER A 102 0.88 -11.85 26.04
N LYS A 103 1.16 -12.57 27.13
CA LYS A 103 2.51 -12.83 27.64
C LYS A 103 3.35 -13.65 26.64
N VAL A 104 3.35 -13.23 25.38
CA VAL A 104 4.07 -13.69 24.21
C VAL A 104 4.79 -12.42 23.74
N SER A 105 5.96 -12.03 24.22
CA SER A 105 6.97 -12.70 24.99
C SER A 105 7.76 -11.59 25.68
N LEU A 106 7.97 -11.66 26.99
CA LEU A 106 8.96 -10.81 27.68
C LEU A 106 10.39 -11.01 27.11
N ASN A 107 10.57 -11.98 26.20
CA ASN A 107 11.80 -12.28 25.46
C ASN A 107 11.76 -11.92 23.96
N SER A 108 10.65 -11.42 23.40
CA SER A 108 10.66 -10.93 22.00
C SER A 108 11.21 -9.51 21.97
N LYS A 109 12.30 -9.30 21.24
CA LYS A 109 12.82 -7.94 20.99
C LYS A 109 11.70 -7.10 20.39
N PRO A 110 11.50 -5.84 20.86
CA PRO A 110 10.49 -4.97 20.29
C PRO A 110 10.69 -4.88 18.77
N ILE A 111 9.60 -4.87 18.02
CA ILE A 111 9.68 -4.61 16.59
C ILE A 111 10.29 -3.22 16.40
N THR A 112 11.36 -3.18 15.63
CA THR A 112 12.11 -1.98 15.27
C THR A 112 12.13 -1.85 13.75
N GLN A 113 12.75 -0.79 13.25
CA GLN A 113 13.06 -0.67 11.83
C GLN A 113 14.55 -0.86 11.61
N LEU A 114 14.96 -1.48 10.51
CA LEU A 114 16.36 -1.93 10.36
C LEU A 114 17.39 -0.78 10.45
N TRP A 115 17.01 0.43 9.99
CA TRP A 115 17.84 1.64 10.04
C TRP A 115 18.20 2.08 11.46
N HIS A 116 17.43 1.62 12.46
CA HIS A 116 17.71 1.83 13.87
C HIS A 116 19.06 1.27 14.33
N LYS A 117 19.62 0.31 13.60
CA LYS A 117 20.98 -0.19 13.88
C LYS A 117 22.07 0.84 13.55
N SER A 118 21.77 1.82 12.69
CA SER A 118 22.71 2.83 12.21
C SER A 118 22.54 4.21 12.84
N GLY A 119 21.45 4.44 13.58
CA GLY A 119 21.22 5.71 14.29
C GLY A 119 19.75 6.04 14.53
N ARG A 120 19.52 7.31 14.90
CA ARG A 120 18.19 7.93 15.10
C ARG A 120 18.20 9.37 14.58
N CYS A 121 17.01 9.87 14.26
CA CYS A 121 16.76 11.29 14.00
C CYS A 121 16.55 12.04 15.32
N SER A 122 17.02 13.29 15.39
CA SER A 122 16.88 14.13 16.57
C SER A 122 15.47 14.70 16.69
N GLU A 123 15.12 15.17 17.88
CA GLU A 123 13.89 15.94 18.10
C GLU A 123 13.80 17.15 17.13
N GLY A 124 12.58 17.51 16.74
CA GLY A 124 12.33 18.54 15.73
C GLY A 124 12.54 18.10 14.28
N THR A 125 12.93 16.85 14.04
CA THR A 125 13.05 16.25 12.70
C THR A 125 12.17 15.03 12.55
N ILE A 126 11.85 14.66 11.30
CA ILE A 126 11.16 13.42 10.95
C ILE A 126 12.04 12.57 10.01
N PRO A 127 12.05 11.24 10.17
CA PRO A 127 12.75 10.36 9.25
C PRO A 127 11.95 10.16 7.96
N ILE A 128 12.57 10.45 6.81
CA ILE A 128 12.00 10.21 5.48
C ILE A 128 12.93 9.26 4.73
N ARG A 129 12.39 8.15 4.20
CA ARG A 129 13.17 7.28 3.30
C ARG A 129 13.45 8.03 2.00
N ARG A 130 14.72 8.17 1.64
CA ARG A 130 15.14 8.84 0.39
C ARG A 130 14.67 8.04 -0.83
N THR A 131 13.97 8.71 -1.73
CA THR A 131 13.59 8.15 -3.04
C THR A 131 14.80 8.14 -3.97
N LYS A 132 15.06 6.99 -4.60
CA LYS A 132 16.15 6.83 -5.58
C LYS A 132 15.64 7.08 -7.00
N LYS A 133 16.57 7.39 -7.92
CA LYS A 133 16.25 7.54 -9.34
C LYS A 133 15.56 6.28 -9.90
N ASP A 134 16.10 5.12 -9.55
CA ASP A 134 15.59 3.84 -10.02
C ASP A 134 14.19 3.54 -9.46
N ASP A 135 13.79 4.16 -8.34
CA ASP A 135 12.43 4.04 -7.81
C ASP A 135 11.40 4.66 -8.75
N ILE A 136 11.71 5.84 -9.27
CA ILE A 136 10.82 6.55 -10.21
C ILE A 136 10.81 5.86 -11.57
N LEU A 137 11.92 5.28 -12.00
CA LEU A 137 12.03 4.62 -13.31
C LEU A 137 11.30 3.28 -13.40
N ARG A 138 10.95 2.65 -12.27
CA ARG A 138 10.10 1.45 -12.24
C ARG A 138 8.62 1.79 -12.49
N ALA A 139 8.17 2.95 -12.03
CA ALA A 139 6.81 3.40 -12.29
C ALA A 139 6.55 3.63 -13.78
N SER A 140 5.29 3.45 -14.19
CA SER A 140 4.87 3.65 -15.59
C SER A 140 5.08 5.08 -16.10
N SER A 141 5.08 6.07 -15.19
CA SER A 141 5.45 7.45 -15.47
C SER A 141 5.96 8.13 -14.21
N VAL A 142 6.65 9.27 -14.38
CA VAL A 142 7.10 10.09 -13.25
C VAL A 142 5.92 10.56 -12.39
N GLN A 143 4.77 10.85 -13.02
CA GLN A 143 3.57 11.35 -12.35
C GLN A 143 2.78 10.25 -11.62
N SER A 144 2.94 8.98 -12.02
CA SER A 144 2.26 7.84 -11.38
C SER A 144 3.05 7.26 -10.22
N PHE A 145 4.33 7.61 -10.05
CA PHE A 145 5.15 7.11 -8.94
C PHE A 145 4.49 7.40 -7.58
N GLY A 146 4.32 6.35 -6.78
CA GLY A 146 3.69 6.43 -5.46
C GLY A 146 2.17 6.48 -5.47
N LYS A 147 1.49 6.47 -6.62
CA LYS A 147 0.02 6.44 -6.72
C LYS A 147 -0.50 5.02 -6.98
N LYS A 148 -1.65 4.67 -6.38
CA LYS A 148 -2.38 3.45 -6.74
C LYS A 148 -3.14 3.64 -8.05
N LYS A 149 -3.39 2.55 -8.77
CA LYS A 149 -4.28 2.53 -9.94
C LYS A 149 -5.75 2.48 -9.48
N LEU A 150 -6.66 2.91 -10.35
CA LEU A 150 -8.11 2.84 -10.14
C LEU A 150 -8.55 1.41 -9.79
N LYS A 151 -9.53 1.26 -8.88
CA LYS A 151 -10.17 -0.01 -8.43
C LYS A 151 -9.35 -0.93 -7.50
N SER A 152 -8.48 -0.36 -6.68
CA SER A 152 -7.69 -1.10 -5.67
C SER A 152 -8.41 -1.35 -4.34
N THR A 153 -9.72 -1.09 -4.24
CA THR A 153 -10.50 -1.31 -3.00
C THR A 153 -11.55 -2.39 -3.18
N PRO A 154 -11.68 -3.32 -2.21
CA PRO A 154 -12.72 -4.33 -2.25
C PRO A 154 -14.10 -3.70 -1.99
N GLN A 155 -15.15 -4.28 -2.57
CA GLN A 155 -16.55 -3.89 -2.33
C GLN A 155 -17.32 -5.13 -1.88
N PRO A 156 -17.48 -5.36 -0.56
CA PRO A 156 -18.08 -6.61 -0.05
C PRO A 156 -19.56 -6.82 -0.46
N LYS A 157 -20.30 -5.76 -0.78
CA LYS A 157 -21.72 -5.81 -1.18
C LYS A 157 -21.97 -4.90 -2.39
N PRO A 158 -21.72 -5.35 -3.64
CA PRO A 158 -21.98 -4.52 -4.80
C PRO A 158 -23.49 -4.25 -4.94
N ALA A 159 -23.88 -3.01 -5.21
CA ALA A 159 -25.28 -2.57 -5.34
C ALA A 159 -26.04 -3.24 -6.52
N LYS A 160 -25.34 -4.00 -7.37
CA LYS A 160 -25.89 -4.85 -8.44
C LYS A 160 -25.05 -6.13 -8.55
N PRO A 161 -25.66 -7.31 -8.81
CA PRO A 161 -24.91 -8.46 -9.28
C PRO A 161 -24.46 -8.13 -10.71
N LEU A 162 -23.27 -7.53 -10.83
CA LEU A 162 -22.64 -7.30 -12.12
C LEU A 162 -21.87 -8.57 -12.51
N PRO A 163 -22.03 -9.07 -13.74
CA PRO A 163 -21.28 -10.23 -14.19
C PRO A 163 -19.79 -9.88 -14.23
N ASP A 164 -18.97 -10.73 -13.60
CA ASP A 164 -17.54 -10.96 -13.88
C ASP A 164 -16.61 -9.73 -14.01
N LEU A 165 -16.98 -8.59 -13.43
CA LEU A 165 -16.19 -7.35 -13.51
C LEU A 165 -15.22 -7.19 -12.33
N PHE A 166 -15.40 -7.97 -11.26
CA PHE A 166 -14.56 -7.93 -10.04
C PHE A 166 -13.35 -8.86 -10.12
N THR A 167 -13.38 -9.85 -11.02
CA THR A 167 -12.22 -10.63 -11.47
C THR A 167 -11.25 -9.79 -12.33
N GLN A 168 -11.68 -8.61 -12.82
CA GLN A 168 -10.90 -7.72 -13.69
C GLN A 168 -10.14 -6.59 -12.96
N SER A 169 -10.21 -6.50 -11.62
CA SER A 169 -9.40 -5.51 -10.90
C SER A 169 -7.90 -5.84 -10.99
N GLY A 170 -7.56 -7.13 -11.12
CA GLY A 170 -6.20 -7.63 -10.96
C GLY A 170 -5.78 -7.69 -9.49
N HIS A 171 -6.72 -7.57 -8.54
CA HIS A 171 -6.49 -7.67 -7.10
C HIS A 171 -7.24 -8.87 -6.50
N GLN A 172 -6.72 -9.44 -5.42
CA GLN A 172 -7.35 -10.47 -4.62
C GLN A 172 -7.27 -10.08 -3.15
N HIS A 173 -8.34 -10.33 -2.40
CA HIS A 173 -8.52 -9.91 -1.03
C HIS A 173 -8.86 -11.09 -0.13
N ALA A 174 -8.43 -11.00 1.13
CA ALA A 174 -8.92 -11.83 2.21
C ALA A 174 -9.07 -10.92 3.43
N ILE A 175 -10.30 -10.40 3.61
CA ILE A 175 -10.59 -9.36 4.59
C ILE A 175 -11.72 -9.72 5.55
N ALA A 176 -11.68 -9.09 6.72
CA ALA A 176 -12.81 -8.91 7.61
C ALA A 176 -13.25 -7.44 7.57
N TYR A 177 -14.54 -7.16 7.70
CA TYR A 177 -15.07 -5.79 7.62
C TYR A 177 -16.26 -5.56 8.53
N VAL A 178 -16.51 -4.29 8.85
CA VAL A 178 -17.77 -3.80 9.41
C VAL A 178 -18.29 -2.64 8.58
N ASP A 179 -19.60 -2.59 8.36
CA ASP A 179 -20.27 -1.57 7.56
C ASP A 179 -21.56 -1.07 8.21
N GLY A 180 -22.14 0.00 7.65
CA GLY A 180 -23.46 0.51 8.06
C GLY A 180 -23.49 1.26 9.40
N GLY A 181 -22.34 1.53 10.01
CA GLY A 181 -22.19 2.34 11.22
C GLY A 181 -21.37 3.60 10.98
N ASN A 182 -21.33 4.47 12.01
CA ASN A 182 -20.42 5.62 12.05
C ASN A 182 -19.20 5.25 12.89
N PHE A 183 -18.04 5.18 12.26
CA PHE A 183 -16.78 4.81 12.90
C PHE A 183 -15.83 6.01 12.92
N TYR A 184 -15.13 6.18 14.03
CA TYR A 184 -14.20 7.29 14.26
C TYR A 184 -12.75 6.80 14.33
N GLY A 185 -12.49 5.55 13.91
CA GLY A 185 -11.18 4.95 13.97
C GLY A 185 -11.22 3.43 14.03
N ALA A 186 -10.04 2.84 13.94
CA ALA A 186 -9.82 1.41 13.98
C ALA A 186 -8.45 1.11 14.61
N LYS A 187 -8.41 0.01 15.37
CA LYS A 187 -7.19 -0.53 15.98
C LYS A 187 -7.08 -2.01 15.66
N ALA A 188 -5.86 -2.46 15.40
CA ALA A 188 -5.56 -3.89 15.33
C ALA A 188 -4.09 -4.18 15.62
N THR A 189 -3.82 -5.41 16.06
CA THR A 189 -2.49 -6.00 16.12
C THR A 189 -2.32 -6.98 14.95
N ILE A 190 -1.29 -6.78 14.15
CA ILE A 190 -1.07 -7.42 12.85
C ILE A 190 0.28 -8.15 12.88
N ASN A 191 0.33 -9.46 12.66
CA ASN A 191 1.62 -10.13 12.52
C ASN A 191 2.28 -9.81 11.17
N VAL A 192 3.61 -9.71 11.20
CA VAL A 192 4.42 -9.25 10.07
C VAL A 192 5.18 -10.42 9.47
N TRP A 193 5.09 -10.59 8.16
CA TRP A 193 5.69 -11.70 7.38
C TRP A 193 6.50 -11.20 6.20
N ASP A 194 7.22 -12.11 5.56
CA ASP A 194 7.96 -11.92 4.30
C ASP A 194 7.31 -12.75 3.18
N PRO A 195 6.14 -12.33 2.64
CA PRO A 195 5.49 -13.04 1.55
C PRO A 195 6.33 -13.01 0.27
N LYS A 196 6.39 -14.14 -0.42
CA LYS A 196 7.01 -14.22 -1.75
C LYS A 196 6.11 -13.58 -2.80
N ILE A 197 6.69 -12.69 -3.60
CA ILE A 197 6.04 -12.04 -4.73
C ILE A 197 6.47 -12.73 -6.03
N GLN A 198 5.53 -13.10 -6.89
CA GLN A 198 5.83 -13.74 -8.17
C GLN A 198 6.42 -12.75 -9.17
N GLN A 199 5.77 -11.61 -9.39
CA GLN A 199 6.19 -10.61 -10.37
C GLN A 199 6.59 -9.28 -9.73
N PRO A 200 7.60 -8.57 -10.26
CA PRO A 200 8.02 -7.29 -9.70
C PRO A 200 6.92 -6.21 -9.64
N ASN A 201 5.94 -6.26 -10.55
CA ASN A 201 4.80 -5.34 -10.61
C ASN A 201 3.60 -5.79 -9.75
N GLU A 202 3.72 -6.88 -9.00
CA GLU A 202 2.76 -7.30 -7.99
C GLU A 202 3.18 -6.82 -6.60
N PHE A 203 2.25 -6.88 -5.65
CA PHE A 203 2.53 -6.65 -4.23
C PHE A 203 1.70 -7.59 -3.36
N SER A 204 2.10 -7.69 -2.10
CA SER A 204 1.31 -8.29 -1.03
C SER A 204 1.31 -7.35 0.17
N LEU A 205 0.14 -7.07 0.72
CA LEU A 205 -0.01 -6.17 1.84
C LEU A 205 -0.96 -6.72 2.90
N SER A 206 -0.84 -6.15 4.09
CA SER A 206 -1.71 -6.40 5.24
C SER A 206 -1.99 -5.07 5.93
N GLN A 207 -3.26 -4.66 5.98
CA GLN A 207 -3.60 -3.31 6.42
C GLN A 207 -4.97 -3.16 7.06
N ILE A 208 -5.18 -1.96 7.59
CA ILE A 208 -6.46 -1.40 8.02
C ILE A 208 -6.90 -0.41 6.96
N TRP A 209 -8.16 -0.48 6.52
CA TRP A 209 -8.81 0.53 5.69
C TRP A 209 -9.86 1.28 6.50
N ILE A 210 -9.86 2.61 6.40
CA ILE A 210 -10.89 3.50 6.92
C ILE A 210 -11.55 4.20 5.75
N LEU A 211 -12.83 3.90 5.50
CA LEU A 211 -13.51 4.23 4.26
C LEU A 211 -14.78 5.06 4.49
N ALA A 212 -15.00 6.06 3.64
CA ALA A 212 -16.25 6.81 3.56
C ALA A 212 -16.52 7.33 2.14
N GLY A 213 -17.78 7.47 1.76
CA GLY A 213 -18.18 7.90 0.41
C GLY A 213 -18.46 6.73 -0.54
N SER A 214 -18.45 6.99 -1.85
CA SER A 214 -18.81 6.01 -2.88
C SER A 214 -17.57 5.47 -3.60
N PHE A 215 -17.40 4.15 -3.60
CA PHE A 215 -16.25 3.46 -4.19
C PHE A 215 -15.97 3.78 -5.68
N ASN A 216 -16.98 4.21 -6.44
CA ASN A 216 -16.84 4.45 -7.88
C ASN A 216 -16.75 5.94 -8.25
N GLN A 217 -16.80 6.85 -7.28
CA GLN A 217 -16.91 8.30 -7.56
C GLN A 217 -16.00 9.13 -6.67
N ASP A 218 -16.13 9.02 -5.35
CA ASP A 218 -15.62 10.02 -4.40
C ASP A 218 -15.16 9.42 -3.06
N LEU A 219 -14.82 8.13 -3.08
CA LEU A 219 -14.30 7.40 -1.93
C LEU A 219 -13.13 8.12 -1.27
N ASN A 220 -13.26 8.36 0.03
CA ASN A 220 -12.18 8.72 0.92
C ASN A 220 -11.63 7.44 1.56
N SER A 221 -10.31 7.30 1.56
CA SER A 221 -9.62 6.15 2.15
C SER A 221 -8.42 6.63 2.95
N ILE A 222 -8.26 6.07 4.15
CA ILE A 222 -7.02 6.09 4.92
C ILE A 222 -6.59 4.64 5.16
N GLU A 223 -5.34 4.33 4.84
CA GLU A 223 -4.80 2.99 4.87
C GLU A 223 -3.48 2.95 5.64
N ALA A 224 -3.32 1.95 6.49
CA ALA A 224 -2.11 1.78 7.27
C ALA A 224 -1.83 0.30 7.53
N GLY A 225 -0.58 -0.13 7.28
CA GLY A 225 -0.22 -1.54 7.35
C GLY A 225 1.24 -1.81 7.03
N TRP A 226 1.54 -3.05 6.68
CA TRP A 226 2.83 -3.44 6.11
C TRP A 226 2.64 -4.06 4.73
N GLN A 227 3.62 -3.88 3.86
CA GLN A 227 3.59 -4.45 2.51
C GLN A 227 4.97 -4.88 2.01
N VAL A 228 4.97 -5.80 1.05
CA VAL A 228 6.10 -6.12 0.17
C VAL A 228 5.71 -5.66 -1.23
N SER A 229 6.41 -4.65 -1.75
CA SER A 229 6.11 -4.03 -3.05
C SER A 229 7.41 -3.73 -3.81
N PRO A 230 7.87 -4.67 -4.66
CA PRO A 230 9.13 -4.50 -5.40
C PRO A 230 9.08 -3.35 -6.40
N ASP A 231 7.92 -3.12 -7.04
CA ASP A 231 7.71 -1.97 -7.92
C ASP A 231 7.95 -0.64 -7.19
N LEU A 232 7.43 -0.49 -5.97
CA LEU A 232 7.54 0.74 -5.19
C LEU A 232 8.93 0.93 -4.56
N TYR A 233 9.52 -0.11 -3.98
CA TYR A 233 10.73 0.00 -3.16
C TYR A 233 12.02 -0.51 -3.82
N GLY A 234 11.90 -1.37 -4.83
CA GLY A 234 13.04 -1.93 -5.57
C GLY A 234 13.67 -3.13 -4.86
N ASP A 235 13.00 -3.65 -3.84
CA ASP A 235 13.37 -4.84 -3.08
C ASP A 235 12.12 -5.57 -2.57
N ASN A 236 12.34 -6.72 -1.94
CA ASN A 236 11.29 -7.54 -1.35
C ASN A 236 11.18 -7.36 0.17
N ASN A 237 11.70 -6.26 0.74
CA ASN A 237 11.66 -6.09 2.19
C ASN A 237 10.23 -5.75 2.63
N THR A 238 9.79 -6.35 3.74
CA THR A 238 8.52 -5.98 4.38
C THR A 238 8.63 -4.62 5.05
N ARG A 239 7.82 -3.66 4.59
CA ARG A 239 7.94 -2.25 4.94
C ARG A 239 6.63 -1.73 5.54
N LEU A 240 6.74 -0.91 6.59
CA LEU A 240 5.60 -0.15 7.12
C LEU A 240 5.16 0.85 6.05
N PHE A 241 3.85 0.98 5.82
CA PHE A 241 3.34 1.97 4.88
C PHE A 241 2.04 2.60 5.35
N THR A 242 1.76 3.73 4.73
CA THR A 242 0.43 4.32 4.71
C THR A 242 0.04 4.69 3.28
N TYR A 243 -1.26 4.80 3.04
CA TYR A 243 -1.83 5.39 1.85
C TYR A 243 -3.05 6.22 2.25
N TRP A 244 -3.40 7.22 1.45
CA TRP A 244 -4.67 7.92 1.60
C TRP A 244 -5.15 8.42 0.24
N THR A 245 -6.45 8.65 0.07
CA THR A 245 -7.04 9.34 -1.09
C THR A 245 -8.36 9.99 -0.66
N SER A 246 -8.76 11.06 -1.34
CA SER A 246 -10.07 11.71 -1.15
C SER A 246 -10.96 11.68 -2.40
N ASP A 247 -10.52 10.99 -3.47
CA ASP A 247 -11.19 10.98 -4.77
C ASP A 247 -11.17 9.61 -5.45
N ALA A 248 -11.32 8.53 -4.68
CA ALA A 248 -11.34 7.16 -5.20
C ALA A 248 -10.13 6.81 -6.08
N TYR A 249 -8.92 7.21 -5.66
CA TYR A 249 -7.65 6.93 -6.34
C TYR A 249 -7.53 7.56 -7.74
N GLN A 250 -8.29 8.63 -8.02
CA GLN A 250 -8.27 9.28 -9.33
C GLN A 250 -7.07 10.21 -9.50
N ALA A 251 -6.93 11.21 -8.64
CA ALA A 251 -5.89 12.22 -8.74
C ALA A 251 -5.14 12.44 -7.42
N THR A 252 -5.84 12.33 -6.28
CA THR A 252 -5.30 12.55 -4.94
C THR A 252 -4.71 11.29 -4.33
N GLY A 253 -3.80 11.50 -3.37
CA GLY A 253 -3.26 10.41 -2.60
C GLY A 253 -2.00 9.78 -3.14
N CYS A 254 -1.23 9.18 -2.24
CA CYS A 254 -0.04 8.40 -2.55
C CYS A 254 0.41 7.60 -1.33
N TYR A 255 1.38 6.72 -1.55
CA TYR A 255 2.08 6.03 -0.48
C TYR A 255 2.94 6.97 0.36
N ASN A 256 2.90 6.78 1.68
CA ASN A 256 3.83 7.36 2.65
C ASN A 256 3.90 8.90 2.53
N LEU A 257 5.11 9.44 2.43
CA LEU A 257 5.39 10.86 2.24
C LEU A 257 5.78 11.18 0.78
N LEU A 258 5.36 10.35 -0.19
CA LEU A 258 5.69 10.56 -1.62
C LEU A 258 4.88 11.68 -2.28
N CYS A 259 3.93 12.26 -1.55
CA CYS A 259 3.15 13.41 -1.92
C CYS A 259 2.71 14.14 -0.65
N SER A 260 2.13 15.32 -0.82
CA SER A 260 1.60 16.11 0.29
C SER A 260 0.31 15.49 0.85
N GLY A 261 0.01 15.72 2.13
CA GLY A 261 -1.21 15.21 2.79
C GLY A 261 -0.97 14.79 4.24
N PHE A 262 -0.18 13.74 4.47
CA PHE A 262 0.12 13.27 5.82
C PHE A 262 1.19 14.13 6.50
N ILE A 263 0.89 14.63 7.70
CA ILE A 263 1.83 15.39 8.54
C ILE A 263 2.41 14.42 9.57
N GLN A 264 3.66 14.02 9.37
CA GLN A 264 4.42 13.25 10.36
C GLN A 264 5.02 14.20 11.41
N ILE A 265 5.01 13.76 12.67
CA ILE A 265 5.56 14.50 13.82
C ILE A 265 6.60 13.68 14.60
N ASN A 266 6.56 12.36 14.47
CA ASN A 266 7.45 11.45 15.16
C ASN A 266 8.82 11.37 14.47
N ASN A 267 9.89 11.31 15.26
CA ASN A 267 11.28 11.24 14.82
C ASN A 267 11.90 9.83 14.86
N ASP A 268 11.16 8.81 15.30
CA ASP A 268 11.67 7.46 15.57
C ASP A 268 11.22 6.42 14.53
N ILE A 269 10.06 6.58 13.89
CA ILE A 269 9.51 5.62 12.92
C ILE A 269 9.44 6.26 11.53
N ALA A 270 10.04 5.62 10.54
CA ALA A 270 10.09 6.06 9.16
C ALA A 270 9.05 5.31 8.30
N LEU A 271 8.11 6.01 7.68
CA LEU A 271 7.22 5.40 6.70
C LEU A 271 8.01 4.90 5.48
N GLY A 272 7.67 3.69 5.02
CA GLY A 272 8.36 3.00 3.94
C GLY A 272 9.65 2.30 4.34
N ALA A 273 10.10 2.34 5.60
CA ALA A 273 11.29 1.61 6.04
C ALA A 273 10.99 0.16 6.46
N SER A 274 12.01 -0.69 6.32
CA SER A 274 11.92 -2.14 6.60
C SER A 274 11.65 -2.43 8.07
N ILE A 275 10.68 -3.31 8.32
CA ILE A 275 10.30 -3.80 9.66
C ILE A 275 11.21 -4.96 10.05
N SER A 276 11.64 -5.03 11.32
CA SER A 276 12.44 -6.14 11.84
C SER A 276 12.29 -6.31 13.36
N PRO A 277 12.23 -7.54 13.88
CA PRO A 277 12.22 -8.84 13.19
C PRO A 277 10.85 -9.19 12.56
N LEU A 278 10.83 -10.26 11.73
CA LEU A 278 9.65 -10.79 11.06
C LEU A 278 9.26 -12.17 11.60
N SER A 279 7.99 -12.54 11.46
CA SER A 279 7.44 -13.83 11.89
C SER A 279 8.02 -14.99 11.07
N ASN A 280 8.10 -16.17 11.68
CA ASN A 280 8.61 -17.39 11.04
C ASN A 280 7.65 -18.55 11.24
N TYR A 281 7.49 -19.38 10.21
CA TYR A 281 6.59 -20.54 10.23
C TYR A 281 6.98 -21.51 11.36
N GLY A 282 6.03 -21.86 12.22
CA GLY A 282 6.20 -22.76 13.35
C GLY A 282 7.15 -22.23 14.44
N SER A 283 7.49 -20.94 14.43
CA SER A 283 8.50 -20.34 15.30
C SER A 283 8.05 -18.95 15.79
N SER A 284 9.01 -18.09 16.14
CA SER A 284 8.78 -16.75 16.69
C SER A 284 7.82 -15.94 15.81
N GLN A 285 6.79 -15.39 16.44
CA GLN A 285 5.82 -14.50 15.84
C GLN A 285 6.10 -13.07 16.29
N TYR A 286 6.00 -12.13 15.37
CA TYR A 286 6.22 -10.71 15.63
C TYR A 286 5.06 -9.92 15.02
N ASP A 287 4.44 -9.06 15.83
CA ASP A 287 3.32 -8.23 15.42
C ASP A 287 3.51 -6.74 15.72
N ILE A 288 2.88 -5.91 14.87
CA ILE A 288 2.77 -4.46 15.05
C ILE A 288 1.34 -4.12 15.49
N SER A 289 1.20 -3.13 16.36
CA SER A 289 -0.12 -2.55 16.67
C SER A 289 -0.27 -1.23 15.92
N LEU A 290 -1.39 -1.07 15.22
CA LEU A 290 -1.74 0.18 14.55
C LEU A 290 -3.07 0.69 15.09
N LEU A 291 -3.14 2.00 15.35
CA LEU A 291 -4.37 2.71 15.69
C LEU A 291 -4.47 3.92 14.77
N VAL A 292 -5.60 4.06 14.08
CA VAL A 292 -5.95 5.27 13.35
C VAL A 292 -7.27 5.77 13.89
N TRP A 293 -7.37 7.05 14.25
CA TRP A 293 -8.59 7.61 14.85
C TRP A 293 -8.75 9.10 14.54
N LYS A 294 -9.99 9.56 14.58
CA LYS A 294 -10.36 10.96 14.37
C LYS A 294 -10.36 11.70 15.72
N ASP A 295 -9.60 12.77 15.82
CA ASP A 295 -9.63 13.67 16.98
C ASP A 295 -11.01 14.35 17.07
N PRO A 296 -11.77 14.19 18.16
CA PRO A 296 -13.11 14.75 18.31
C PRO A 296 -13.17 16.29 18.26
N LYS A 297 -12.07 16.98 18.56
CA LYS A 297 -12.01 18.44 18.65
C LYS A 297 -11.57 19.09 17.35
N GLU A 298 -10.48 18.61 16.77
CA GLU A 298 -9.89 19.21 15.56
C GLU A 298 -10.29 18.47 14.28
N GLY A 299 -10.84 17.26 14.38
CA GLY A 299 -11.29 16.45 13.24
C GLY A 299 -10.16 15.76 12.46
N ASN A 300 -8.90 15.97 12.85
CA ASN A 300 -7.74 15.33 12.22
C ASN A 300 -7.73 13.83 12.47
N TRP A 301 -7.34 13.05 11.47
CA TRP A 301 -7.15 11.62 11.59
C TRP A 301 -5.71 11.32 12.01
N TRP A 302 -5.51 10.90 13.25
CA TRP A 302 -4.21 10.55 13.80
C TRP A 302 -3.87 9.08 13.55
N MET A 303 -2.59 8.79 13.37
CA MET A 303 -2.04 7.44 13.32
C MET A 303 -1.04 7.21 14.44
N GLN A 304 -1.11 6.05 15.05
CA GLN A 304 -0.19 5.56 16.06
C GLN A 304 0.34 4.17 15.70
N PHE A 305 1.64 3.98 15.95
CA PHE A 305 2.36 2.72 15.84
C PHE A 305 2.77 2.24 17.25
N GLY A 306 2.48 0.99 17.56
CA GLY A 306 2.64 0.46 18.91
C GLY A 306 1.76 1.20 19.93
N ASN A 307 2.21 1.25 21.18
CA ASN A 307 1.48 1.92 22.27
C ASN A 307 1.90 3.39 22.48
N ASP A 308 3.10 3.77 22.03
CA ASP A 308 3.73 5.02 22.47
C ASP A 308 4.15 5.94 21.31
N HIS A 309 4.01 5.51 20.05
CA HIS A 309 4.47 6.30 18.90
C HIS A 309 3.29 6.85 18.09
N VAL A 310 2.78 8.00 18.51
CA VAL A 310 1.89 8.81 17.65
C VAL A 310 2.72 9.33 16.48
N LEU A 311 2.48 8.82 15.28
CA LEU A 311 3.31 9.09 14.11
C LEU A 311 3.02 10.45 13.50
N GLY A 312 1.75 10.79 13.37
CA GLY A 312 1.30 11.92 12.57
C GLY A 312 -0.20 11.89 12.34
N TYR A 313 -0.67 12.76 11.47
CA TYR A 313 -2.09 12.87 11.15
C TYR A 313 -2.36 13.33 9.72
N TRP A 314 -3.53 12.97 9.21
CA TRP A 314 -4.15 13.58 8.04
C TRP A 314 -5.08 14.71 8.49
N PRO A 315 -4.83 15.95 8.05
CA PRO A 315 -5.73 17.07 8.35
C PRO A 315 -7.14 16.87 7.83
N ALA A 316 -8.15 17.28 8.60
CA ALA A 316 -9.57 17.17 8.21
C ALA A 316 -9.90 17.77 6.82
N PRO A 317 -9.33 18.93 6.41
CA PRO A 317 -9.63 19.53 5.11
C PRO A 317 -9.25 18.69 3.88
N LEU A 318 -8.47 17.62 4.04
CA LEU A 318 -8.14 16.71 2.94
C LEU A 318 -9.35 15.90 2.46
N PHE A 319 -10.38 15.75 3.29
CA PHE A 319 -11.46 14.78 3.12
C PHE A 319 -12.82 15.46 2.98
N SER A 320 -13.66 14.87 2.12
CA SER A 320 -15.05 15.27 1.91
C SER A 320 -16.02 14.48 2.82
N TYR A 321 -15.78 13.18 3.00
CA TYR A 321 -16.66 12.28 3.77
C TYR A 321 -16.06 11.93 5.13
N LEU A 322 -14.75 11.64 5.19
CA LEU A 322 -14.07 11.35 6.46
C LEU A 322 -14.00 12.56 7.40
N THR A 323 -14.43 13.75 6.95
CA THR A 323 -14.65 14.92 7.82
C THR A 323 -15.76 14.68 8.85
N GLU A 324 -16.74 13.82 8.54
CA GLU A 324 -17.82 13.45 9.47
C GLU A 324 -17.44 12.20 10.26
N SER A 325 -17.41 11.05 9.58
CA SER A 325 -17.03 9.74 10.13
C SER A 325 -16.73 8.76 8.99
N ALA A 326 -16.17 7.60 9.32
CA ALA A 326 -16.06 6.47 8.40
C ALA A 326 -17.36 5.64 8.40
N SER A 327 -17.77 5.15 7.23
CA SER A 327 -18.94 4.30 7.06
C SER A 327 -18.60 2.81 6.99
N MET A 328 -17.32 2.49 6.75
CA MET A 328 -16.82 1.13 6.66
C MET A 328 -15.37 1.05 7.16
N ILE A 329 -15.07 -0.02 7.88
CA ILE A 329 -13.72 -0.37 8.31
C ILE A 329 -13.42 -1.76 7.81
N GLU A 330 -12.23 -1.94 7.23
CA GLU A 330 -11.75 -3.24 6.76
C GLU A 330 -10.39 -3.55 7.36
N TRP A 331 -10.12 -4.84 7.53
CA TRP A 331 -8.85 -5.39 7.97
C TRP A 331 -8.52 -6.61 7.14
N GLY A 332 -7.26 -6.79 6.75
CA GLY A 332 -6.84 -8.02 6.09
C GLY A 332 -5.78 -7.81 5.03
N GLY A 333 -5.73 -8.75 4.10
CA GLY A 333 -4.72 -8.79 3.05
C GLY A 333 -5.25 -8.46 1.67
N GLU A 334 -4.36 -7.92 0.84
CA GLU A 334 -4.57 -7.65 -0.58
C GLU A 334 -3.31 -8.07 -1.34
N VAL A 335 -3.50 -8.71 -2.49
CA VAL A 335 -2.42 -9.02 -3.44
C VAL A 335 -2.82 -8.61 -4.85
N VAL A 336 -1.84 -8.29 -5.67
CA VAL A 336 -2.06 -8.14 -7.12
C VAL A 336 -1.90 -9.51 -7.79
N ASN A 337 -2.92 -9.91 -8.53
CA ASN A 337 -2.89 -11.03 -9.46
C ASN A 337 -2.76 -10.49 -10.89
N SER A 338 -1.54 -10.46 -11.41
CA SER A 338 -1.27 -9.93 -12.76
C SER A 338 -1.61 -10.89 -13.90
N GLU A 339 -1.83 -12.17 -13.58
CA GLU A 339 -2.04 -13.26 -14.53
C GLU A 339 -1.04 -13.29 -15.70
N SER A 340 0.21 -12.94 -15.42
CA SER A 340 1.25 -12.71 -16.43
C SER A 340 1.55 -13.93 -17.32
N ASP A 341 1.32 -15.13 -16.81
CA ASP A 341 1.46 -16.40 -17.55
C ASP A 341 0.09 -16.99 -17.98
N GLY A 342 -0.99 -16.19 -17.96
CA GLY A 342 -2.36 -16.63 -18.19
C GLY A 342 -2.93 -17.52 -17.08
N GLN A 343 -2.34 -17.47 -15.89
CA GLN A 343 -2.72 -18.27 -14.72
C GLN A 343 -2.76 -17.37 -13.49
N HIS A 344 -3.50 -17.78 -12.46
CA HIS A 344 -3.52 -17.08 -11.19
C HIS A 344 -2.09 -16.90 -10.61
N THR A 345 -1.83 -15.77 -9.96
CA THR A 345 -0.55 -15.50 -9.31
C THR A 345 -0.25 -16.49 -8.19
N SER A 346 1.03 -16.79 -8.01
CA SER A 346 1.62 -17.49 -6.86
C SER A 346 2.16 -16.53 -5.80
N THR A 347 1.88 -15.22 -5.93
CA THR A 347 2.15 -14.23 -4.89
C THR A 347 1.43 -14.64 -3.60
N GLN A 348 2.19 -14.71 -2.52
CA GLN A 348 1.69 -15.12 -1.22
C GLN A 348 0.97 -13.96 -0.53
N MET A 349 -0.15 -14.24 0.11
CA MET A 349 -0.82 -13.27 1.00
C MET A 349 -0.45 -13.56 2.45
N GLY A 350 -0.02 -12.54 3.18
CA GLY A 350 0.37 -12.69 4.58
C GLY A 350 1.58 -13.62 4.73
N SER A 351 1.38 -14.76 5.39
CA SER A 351 2.37 -15.83 5.60
C SER A 351 2.52 -16.75 4.39
N GLY A 352 1.61 -16.68 3.42
CA GLY A 352 1.51 -17.66 2.34
C GLY A 352 0.80 -18.96 2.74
N HIS A 353 0.25 -19.05 3.96
CA HIS A 353 -0.43 -20.22 4.49
C HIS A 353 -1.91 -19.94 4.76
N PHE A 354 -2.72 -21.00 4.71
CA PHE A 354 -4.15 -20.88 4.95
C PHE A 354 -4.48 -20.67 6.44
N PRO A 355 -5.57 -19.94 6.76
CA PRO A 355 -6.08 -19.68 8.10
C PRO A 355 -6.27 -20.90 8.99
N ASP A 356 -6.60 -22.06 8.41
CA ASP A 356 -6.81 -23.30 9.15
C ASP A 356 -5.54 -23.81 9.86
N GLU A 357 -4.36 -23.35 9.43
CA GLU A 357 -3.10 -23.69 10.10
C GLU A 357 -2.92 -22.97 11.45
N GLY A 358 -3.64 -21.87 11.68
CA GLY A 358 -3.70 -21.17 12.97
C GLY A 358 -2.40 -20.49 13.42
N PHE A 359 -2.30 -20.24 14.73
CA PHE A 359 -1.20 -19.47 15.32
C PHE A 359 0.18 -20.09 15.04
N GLY A 360 1.16 -19.23 14.75
CA GLY A 360 2.52 -19.64 14.43
C GLY A 360 2.74 -19.97 12.95
N LYS A 361 1.66 -20.07 12.16
CA LYS A 361 1.72 -20.51 10.76
C LYS A 361 0.97 -19.57 9.83
N ALA A 362 -0.29 -19.27 10.14
CA ALA A 362 -1.12 -18.36 9.38
C ALA A 362 -0.90 -16.89 9.79
N SER A 363 -1.24 -15.96 8.89
CA SER A 363 -1.30 -14.55 9.26
C SER A 363 -2.56 -14.26 10.06
N TYR A 364 -2.48 -13.29 10.96
CA TYR A 364 -3.57 -12.91 11.83
C TYR A 364 -3.66 -11.40 12.03
N PHE A 365 -4.90 -10.97 12.27
CA PHE A 365 -5.21 -9.77 13.01
C PHE A 365 -5.82 -10.20 14.35
N LYS A 366 -5.35 -9.63 15.45
CA LYS A 366 -5.94 -9.81 16.78
C LYS A 366 -6.21 -8.45 17.43
N ASN A 367 -6.99 -8.46 18.50
CA ASN A 367 -7.41 -7.25 19.20
C ASN A 367 -8.02 -6.22 18.23
N ILE A 368 -8.82 -6.68 17.26
CA ILE A 368 -9.46 -5.75 16.33
C ILE A 368 -10.54 -4.96 17.06
N GLN A 369 -10.50 -3.65 16.92
CA GLN A 369 -11.41 -2.71 17.58
C GLN A 369 -11.74 -1.57 16.63
N VAL A 370 -12.91 -0.95 16.84
CA VAL A 370 -13.32 0.31 16.22
C VAL A 370 -13.39 1.40 17.28
N VAL A 371 -13.25 2.67 16.88
CA VAL A 371 -13.50 3.82 17.75
C VAL A 371 -14.93 4.31 17.51
N ASP A 372 -15.72 4.38 18.58
CA ASP A 372 -17.10 4.89 18.55
C ASP A 372 -17.18 6.43 18.70
N GLY A 373 -18.39 6.98 18.63
CA GLY A 373 -18.63 8.43 18.74
C GLY A 373 -18.34 9.02 20.12
N ASP A 374 -18.21 8.18 21.16
CA ASP A 374 -17.76 8.60 22.50
C ASP A 374 -16.24 8.58 22.62
N ASN A 375 -15.52 8.38 21.50
CA ASN A 375 -14.08 8.21 21.43
C ASN A 375 -13.59 7.01 22.27
N LYS A 376 -14.33 5.89 22.23
CA LYS A 376 -13.98 4.65 22.95
C LYS A 376 -13.68 3.51 21.99
N LEU A 377 -12.67 2.72 22.33
CA LEU A 377 -12.36 1.47 21.63
C LEU A 377 -13.40 0.40 21.98
N ARG A 378 -14.04 -0.14 20.95
CA ARG A 378 -15.05 -1.18 21.04
C ARG A 378 -14.67 -2.37 20.17
N ALA A 379 -15.00 -3.57 20.63
CA ALA A 379 -14.99 -4.73 19.74
C ALA A 379 -16.01 -4.50 18.61
N PRO A 380 -15.66 -4.81 17.35
CA PRO A 380 -16.61 -4.69 16.24
C PRO A 380 -17.80 -5.63 16.48
N LYS A 381 -18.99 -5.17 16.08
CA LYS A 381 -20.21 -5.98 16.01
C LYS A 381 -20.42 -6.42 14.57
N ASP A 382 -21.03 -7.58 14.37
CA ASP A 382 -21.45 -8.08 13.06
C ASP A 382 -20.32 -8.12 12.01
N LEU A 383 -19.17 -8.66 12.42
CA LEU A 383 -17.99 -8.77 11.56
C LEU A 383 -18.28 -9.65 10.33
N GLY A 384 -18.26 -9.04 9.14
CA GLY A 384 -18.33 -9.74 7.86
C GLY A 384 -16.95 -10.18 7.38
N THR A 385 -16.93 -11.10 6.42
CA THR A 385 -15.70 -11.52 5.71
C THR A 385 -15.92 -11.46 4.21
N TYR A 386 -14.85 -11.22 3.45
CA TYR A 386 -14.90 -11.19 1.99
C TYR A 386 -13.60 -11.71 1.38
N THR A 387 -13.75 -12.47 0.29
CA THR A 387 -12.67 -12.90 -0.60
C THR A 387 -13.23 -13.23 -1.99
N GLU A 388 -12.46 -12.99 -3.05
CA GLU A 388 -12.84 -13.31 -4.42
C GLU A 388 -12.77 -14.82 -4.72
N LYS A 389 -11.71 -15.49 -4.25
CA LYS A 389 -11.45 -16.91 -4.52
C LYS A 389 -10.92 -17.60 -3.25
N GLU A 390 -11.83 -18.20 -2.47
CA GLU A 390 -11.52 -18.86 -1.19
C GLU A 390 -10.44 -19.94 -1.27
N ASN A 391 -10.30 -20.62 -2.40
CA ASN A 391 -9.27 -21.64 -2.59
C ASN A 391 -7.87 -21.05 -2.84
N CYS A 392 -7.76 -19.76 -3.14
CA CYS A 392 -6.50 -19.05 -3.37
C CYS A 392 -6.03 -18.34 -2.10
N TYR A 393 -6.96 -17.59 -1.50
CA TYR A 393 -6.81 -16.89 -0.24
C TYR A 393 -8.15 -16.91 0.49
N ASN A 394 -8.15 -17.00 1.81
CA ASN A 394 -9.39 -17.00 2.59
C ASN A 394 -9.18 -16.40 4.00
N VAL A 395 -10.27 -16.33 4.74
CA VAL A 395 -10.35 -15.73 6.08
C VAL A 395 -11.10 -16.67 7.01
N LYS A 396 -10.65 -16.75 8.26
CA LYS A 396 -11.33 -17.47 9.33
C LYS A 396 -11.36 -16.63 10.61
N THR A 397 -12.56 -16.25 11.03
CA THR A 397 -12.77 -15.42 12.21
C THR A 397 -12.77 -16.27 13.49
N GLY A 398 -12.49 -15.61 14.61
CA GLY A 398 -12.55 -16.20 15.94
C GLY A 398 -12.67 -15.14 17.03
N SER A 399 -12.94 -15.58 18.26
CA SER A 399 -12.95 -14.72 19.44
C SER A 399 -12.39 -15.49 20.62
N ALA A 400 -11.46 -14.87 21.35
CA ALA A 400 -10.86 -15.43 22.54
C ALA A 400 -10.51 -14.31 23.55
N GLY A 401 -10.57 -14.60 24.85
CA GLY A 401 -10.39 -13.59 25.90
C GLY A 401 -9.11 -12.76 25.76
N ASP A 402 -7.97 -13.41 25.52
CA ASP A 402 -6.65 -12.77 25.43
C ASP A 402 -6.32 -12.20 24.04
N TRP A 403 -7.15 -12.49 23.02
CA TRP A 403 -6.96 -12.05 21.63
C TRP A 403 -8.05 -11.09 21.16
N GLY A 404 -9.04 -10.83 22.01
CA GLY A 404 -10.27 -10.13 21.65
C GLY A 404 -10.97 -10.79 20.47
N THR A 405 -11.57 -9.96 19.61
CA THR A 405 -11.97 -10.38 18.27
C THR A 405 -10.71 -10.50 17.40
N TYR A 406 -10.58 -11.60 16.66
CA TYR A 406 -9.45 -11.87 15.80
C TYR A 406 -9.88 -12.62 14.53
N PHE A 407 -8.99 -12.66 13.55
CA PHE A 407 -9.14 -13.56 12.41
C PHE A 407 -7.77 -13.98 11.89
N TYR A 408 -7.72 -15.18 11.30
CA TYR A 408 -6.62 -15.60 10.46
C TYR A 408 -6.98 -15.33 8.99
N TYR A 409 -5.98 -14.99 8.18
CA TYR A 409 -6.14 -14.75 6.75
C TYR A 409 -4.87 -15.17 6.00
N GLY A 410 -4.99 -15.31 4.68
CA GLY A 410 -3.86 -15.52 3.79
C GLY A 410 -4.07 -16.71 2.86
N GLY A 411 -2.98 -17.11 2.22
CA GLY A 411 -2.95 -18.23 1.30
C GLY A 411 -1.76 -18.16 0.35
N PRO A 412 -1.43 -19.27 -0.33
CA PRO A 412 -0.28 -19.37 -1.21
C PRO A 412 -0.52 -18.76 -2.59
N GLY A 413 -1.75 -18.33 -2.90
CA GLY A 413 -2.16 -18.02 -4.27
C GLY A 413 -2.38 -19.31 -5.06
N ARG A 414 -1.80 -19.38 -6.26
CA ARG A 414 -1.92 -20.53 -7.17
C ARG A 414 -1.52 -21.84 -6.50
N ASN A 415 -2.44 -22.80 -6.51
CA ASN A 415 -2.26 -24.13 -5.93
C ASN A 415 -3.23 -25.12 -6.61
N PRO A 416 -3.18 -26.44 -6.35
CA PRO A 416 -4.05 -27.41 -7.04
C PRO A 416 -5.57 -27.12 -6.98
N ASN A 417 -6.03 -26.40 -5.95
CA ASN A 417 -7.44 -26.02 -5.76
C ASN A 417 -7.74 -24.58 -6.25
N CYS A 418 -6.71 -23.82 -6.64
CA CYS A 418 -6.77 -22.46 -7.16
C CYS A 418 -6.03 -22.38 -8.49
N GLN A 419 -6.79 -22.48 -9.58
CA GLN A 419 -6.29 -22.37 -10.96
C GLN A 419 -6.42 -20.94 -11.49
#